data_AF-A0A7V4UVS8-F1
#
_entry.id   AF-A0A7V4UVS8-F1
#
_cell.length_a   1.000
_cell.length_b   1.000
_cell.length_c   1.000
_cell.angle_alpha   90.00
_cell.angle_beta   90.00
_cell.angle_gamma   90.00
#
_symmetry.space_group_name_H-M   'P 1'
#
loop_
_entity.id
_entity.type
_entity.pdbx_description
1 polymer ?
#
loop_
_entity_poly.entity_id
_entity_poly.type
_entity_poly.pdbx_seq_one_letter_code
_entity_poly.pdbx_strand_id
1 'polypeptide(L)' 'MRLSLLASGSKGNSLFLETDSCRLLIDAGLSGRETIARLASIGVDAETLDGILITHEHTDHVRGVGALARRLKI' A
#
# COMPACT_ATOMS: atom_id res chain seq x y z
N MET A 1 -14.28 7.56 -6.53
CA MET A 1 -13.78 6.32 -5.88
C MET A 1 -13.02 5.47 -6.89
N ARG A 2 -11.80 5.07 -6.55
CA ARG A 2 -10.89 4.26 -7.37
C ARG A 2 -10.27 3.16 -6.51
N LEU A 3 -10.23 1.94 -7.04
CA LEU A 3 -9.55 0.79 -6.45
C LEU A 3 -8.50 0.30 -7.44
N SER A 4 -7.32 -0.08 -6.96
CA SER A 4 -6.27 -0.62 -7.81
C SER A 4 -5.50 -1.71 -7.08
N LEU A 5 -5.63 -2.95 -7.55
CA LEU A 5 -4.88 -4.09 -7.05
C LEU A 5 -3.40 -3.90 -7.42
N LEU A 6 -2.56 -3.65 -6.42
CA LEU A 6 -1.13 -3.55 -6.62
C LEU A 6 -0.49 -4.94 -6.61
N ALA A 7 -0.93 -5.82 -5.72
CA ALA A 7 -0.54 -7.23 -5.74
C ALA A 7 -1.57 -8.13 -5.04
N SER A 8 -1.57 -9.39 -5.42
CA SER A 8 -2.39 -10.44 -4.82
C SER A 8 -1.62 -11.76 -4.81
N GLY A 9 -1.67 -12.50 -3.70
CA GLY A 9 -1.10 -13.83 -3.55
C GLY A 9 0.07 -13.92 -2.56
N SER A 10 0.68 -15.10 -2.48
CA SER A 10 1.66 -15.46 -1.44
C SER A 10 2.94 -14.61 -1.40
N LYS A 11 3.21 -13.83 -2.45
CA LYS A 11 4.37 -12.93 -2.53
C LYS A 11 4.09 -11.53 -1.96
N GLY A 12 2.86 -11.26 -1.56
CA GLY A 12 2.42 -10.00 -0.95
C GLY A 12 1.08 -9.55 -1.49
N ASN A 13 0.19 -9.14 -0.58
CA ASN A 13 -1.08 -8.49 -0.89
C ASN A 13 -0.96 -6.99 -0.66
N SER A 14 -1.49 -6.21 -1.59
CA SER A 14 -1.57 -4.76 -1.46
C SER A 14 -2.59 -4.18 -2.44
N LEU A 15 -3.49 -3.36 -1.92
CA LEU A 15 -4.58 -2.73 -2.65
C LEU A 15 -4.57 -1.23 -2.37
N PHE A 16 -4.63 -0.43 -3.42
CA PHE A 16 -4.82 1.00 -3.30
C PHE A 16 -6.31 1.35 -3.33
N LEU A 17 -6.74 2.17 -2.38
CA LEU A 17 -8.08 2.76 -2.30
C LEU A 17 -7.97 4.27 -2.34
N GLU A 18 -8.70 4.90 -3.25
CA GLU A 18 -8.87 6.35 -3.31
C GLU A 18 -10.35 6.72 -3.34
N THR A 19 -10.70 7.66 -2.50
CA THR A 19 -12.00 8.30 -2.43
C THR A 19 -11.80 9.82 -2.53
N ASP A 20 -12.90 10.58 -2.49
CA ASP A 20 -12.81 12.04 -2.52
C ASP A 20 -12.25 12.61 -1.20
N SER A 21 -12.19 11.81 -0.13
CA SER A 21 -11.74 12.23 1.20
C SER A 21 -10.45 11.56 1.68
N CYS A 22 -10.03 10.44 1.08
CA CYS A 22 -8.81 9.74 1.51
C CYS A 22 -8.18 8.85 0.43
N ARG A 23 -6.91 8.56 0.63
CA ARG A 23 -6.07 7.59 -0.08
C ARG A 23 -5.45 6.64 0.92
N LEU A 24 -5.84 5.38 0.86
CA LEU A 24 -5.36 4.34 1.76
C LEU A 24 -4.66 3.23 0.99
N LEU A 25 -3.63 2.68 1.61
CA LEU A 25 -3.05 1.41 1.22
C LEU A 25 -3.65 0.31 2.10
N ILE A 26 -4.42 -0.60 1.52
CA ILE A 26 -4.92 -1.79 2.20
C ILE A 26 -3.89 -2.90 2.02
N ASP A 27 -3.30 -3.32 3.13
CA ASP A 27 -2.16 -4.23 3.22
C ASP A 27 -0.88 -3.75 2.53
N ALA A 28 0.25 -4.07 3.14
CA ALA A 28 1.59 -3.76 2.64
C ALA A 28 2.45 -5.03 2.62
N GLY A 29 1.97 -6.05 1.91
CA GLY A 29 2.66 -7.33 1.72
C GLY A 29 3.92 -7.26 0.86
N LEU A 30 4.05 -6.20 0.06
CA LEU A 30 5.19 -5.97 -0.82
C LEU A 30 6.32 -5.23 -0.09
N SER A 31 7.53 -5.25 -0.67
CA SER A 31 8.58 -4.34 -0.19
C SER A 31 8.17 -2.88 -0.44
N GLY A 32 8.59 -1.95 0.42
CA GLY A 32 8.23 -0.53 0.22
C GLY A 32 8.69 0.05 -1.12
N ARG A 33 9.82 -0.44 -1.68
CA ARG A 33 10.28 -0.07 -3.03
C ARG A 33 9.28 -0.50 -4.10
N GLU A 34 8.77 -1.72 -4.00
CA GLU A 34 7.82 -2.28 -4.96
C GLU A 34 6.46 -1.59 -4.85
N THR A 35 5.96 -1.35 -3.63
CA THR A 35 4.72 -0.60 -3.42
C THR A 35 4.78 0.78 -4.08
N ILE A 36 5.86 1.53 -3.85
CA ILE A 36 6.04 2.86 -4.46
C ILE A 36 6.12 2.77 -5.99
N ALA A 37 6.83 1.79 -6.53
CA ALA A 37 6.92 1.59 -7.98
C ALA A 37 5.54 1.29 -8.60
N ARG A 38 4.71 0.48 -7.92
CA ARG A 38 3.37 0.15 -8.40
C ARG A 38 2.39 1.30 -8.27
N LEU A 39 2.43 2.06 -7.17
CA LEU A 39 1.66 3.30 -7.03
C LEU A 39 2.02 4.28 -8.17
N ALA A 40 3.32 4.49 -8.43
CA ALA A 40 3.77 5.34 -9.53
C ALA A 40 3.28 4.84 -10.90
N SER A 41 3.27 3.53 -11.14
CA SER A 41 2.77 2.94 -12.41
C SER A 41 1.29 3.22 -12.68
N ILE A 42 0.51 3.50 -11.63
CA ILE A 42 -0.91 3.87 -11.73
C ILE A 42 -1.13 5.38 -11.58
N GLY A 43 -0.06 6.18 -11.58
CA GLY A 43 -0.09 7.63 -11.48
C GLY A 43 -0.39 8.16 -10.07
N VAL A 44 -0.11 7.38 -9.03
CA VAL A 44 -0.30 7.77 -7.63
C VAL A 44 1.06 8.03 -6.97
N ASP A 45 1.20 9.20 -6.37
CA ASP A 45 2.33 9.51 -5.51
C ASP A 45 2.11 8.90 -4.12
N ALA A 46 3.07 8.08 -3.68
CA ALA A 46 2.99 7.41 -2.38
C ALA A 46 3.00 8.38 -1.19
N GLU A 47 3.55 9.58 -1.35
CA GLU A 47 3.53 10.62 -0.31
C GLU A 47 2.14 11.23 -0.10
N THR A 48 1.18 10.93 -0.98
CA THR A 48 -0.23 11.37 -0.86
C THR A 48 -1.12 10.38 -0.10
N LEU A 49 -0.56 9.27 0.38
CA LEU A 49 -1.29 8.32 1.21
C LEU A 49 -1.57 8.90 2.59
N ASP A 50 -2.82 8.78 3.05
CA ASP A 50 -3.23 9.19 4.40
C ASP A 50 -2.92 8.12 5.45
N GLY A 51 -2.73 6.87 5.04
CA GLY A 51 -2.47 5.77 5.96
C GLY A 51 -2.39 4.39 5.30
N ILE A 52 -2.01 3.41 6.13
CA ILE A 52 -1.99 1.99 5.78
C ILE A 52 -3.00 1.26 6.68
N LEU A 53 -3.94 0.56 6.07
CA LEU A 53 -4.91 -0.29 6.76
C LEU A 53 -4.49 -1.75 6.62
N ILE A 54 -4.27 -2.44 7.73
CA ILE A 54 -3.88 -3.85 7.74
C ILE A 54 -5.09 -4.70 8.06
N THR A 55 -5.35 -5.71 7.22
CA THR A 55 -6.46 -6.64 7.41
C THR A 55 -6.16 -7.65 8.52
N HIS A 56 -4.94 -8.20 8.54
CA HIS A 56 -4.45 -9.15 9.54
C HIS A 56 -2.92 -9.28 9.49
N GLU A 57 -2.33 -9.96 10.48
CA GLU A 57 -0.89 -9.97 10.76
C GLU A 57 -0.07 -11.03 10.02
N HIS A 58 -0.57 -11.60 8.93
CA HIS A 58 0.23 -12.53 8.13
C HIS A 58 1.33 -11.81 7.36
N THR A 59 2.46 -12.51 7.17
CA THR A 59 3.68 -11.91 6.60
C THR A 59 3.44 -11.34 5.19
N ASP A 60 2.61 -11.99 4.38
CA ASP A 60 2.21 -11.53 3.05
C ASP A 60 1.26 -10.33 3.08
N HIS A 61 0.90 -9.78 4.25
CA HIS A 61 0.15 -8.54 4.41
C HIS A 61 0.96 -7.43 5.10
N VAL A 62 1.94 -7.79 5.94
CA VAL A 62 2.65 -6.80 6.79
C VAL A 62 4.13 -6.59 6.47
N ARG A 63 4.71 -7.39 5.57
CA ARG A 63 6.17 -7.38 5.28
C ARG A 63 6.76 -6.00 5.00
N GLY A 64 6.03 -5.12 4.33
CA GLY A 64 6.44 -3.77 3.94
C GLY A 64 6.05 -2.66 4.90
N VAL A 65 5.15 -2.92 5.85
CA VAL A 65 4.52 -1.90 6.73
C VAL A 65 5.56 -1.01 7.39
N GLY A 66 6.49 -1.61 8.13
CA GLY A 66 7.43 -0.83 8.92
C GLY A 66 8.39 0.01 8.08
N ALA A 67 8.69 -0.40 6.84
CA ALA A 67 9.51 0.39 5.93
C ALA A 67 8.72 1.54 5.31
N LEU A 68 7.46 1.30 4.92
CA LEU A 68 6.58 2.31 4.33
C LEU A 68 6.17 3.37 5.35
N ALA A 69 5.68 2.96 6.53
CA ALA A 69 5.27 3.86 7.61
C ALA A 69 6.36 4.87 7.97
N ARG A 70 7.60 4.38 8.22
CA ARG A 70 8.76 5.25 8.50
C ARG A 70 9.12 6.19 7.35
N ARG A 71 9.00 5.72 6.10
CA ARG A 71 9.37 6.52 4.93
C ARG A 71 8.33 7.61 4.64
N LEU A 72 7.06 7.27 4.72
CA LEU A 72 5.94 8.15 4.38
C LEU A 72 5.45 8.98 5.58
N LYS A 73 5.96 8.68 6.79
CA LYS A 73 5.58 9.33 8.06
C LYS A 73 4.08 9.20 8.36
N ILE A 74 3.54 8.01 8.12
CA ILE A 74 2.17 7.58 8.42
C ILE A 74 2.17 6.42 9.40
#